data_AF-A0A523U1G1-F1
#
_entry.id   AF-A0A523U1G1-F1
#
_cell.length_a   1.000
_cell.length_b   1.000
_cell.length_c   1.000
_cell.angle_alpha   90.00
_cell.angle_beta   90.00
_cell.angle_gamma   90.00
#
_symmetry.space_group_name_H-M   'P 1'
#
loop_
_entity.id
_entity.type
_entity.pdbx_description
1 polymer ?
#
loop_
_entity_poly.entity_id
_entity_poly.type
_entity_poly.pdbx_seq_one_letter_code
_entity_poly.pdbx_strand_id
1 'polypeptide(L)'
;PIFAKTYSMCALSLANKRFSQAEKGAIVAEDFIITGWIDLVAPTPTQQAFLDSLAVSDLPHTHFFALYSVLTDRLVALDCARLTGECRVETKATKSQLRRDRIAACHEFESRIADYRPAIKKETQFNRQVRISTQIKQLEGQLAEISKKL
;
A
#
# COMPACT_ATOMS: atom_id res chain seq x y z
N PRO A 1 -11.50 26.25 30.25
CA PRO A 1 -11.68 25.73 28.88
C PRO A 1 -10.71 24.58 28.61
N ILE A 2 -11.19 23.35 28.67
CA ILE A 2 -10.41 22.14 28.37
C ILE A 2 -10.42 21.97 26.86
N PHE A 3 -9.29 22.25 26.21
CA PHE A 3 -9.09 21.87 24.81
C PHE A 3 -8.95 20.35 24.75
N ALA A 4 -10.05 19.64 24.48
CA ALA A 4 -10.00 18.26 24.03
C ALA A 4 -9.38 18.27 22.63
N LYS A 5 -8.09 17.99 22.54
CA LYS A 5 -7.41 17.78 21.27
C LYS A 5 -7.81 16.38 20.80
N THR A 6 -8.93 16.26 20.12
CA THR A 6 -9.35 15.00 19.50
C THR A 6 -8.35 14.69 18.40
N TYR A 7 -7.42 13.78 18.67
CA TYR A 7 -6.53 13.23 17.64
C TYR A 7 -7.35 12.26 16.79
N SER A 8 -8.00 12.79 15.76
CA SER A 8 -8.85 12.02 14.86
C SER A 8 -8.08 11.47 13.66
N MET A 9 -6.82 11.09 13.84
CA MET A 9 -6.04 10.50 12.76
C MET A 9 -6.08 8.98 12.85
N CYS A 10 -6.32 8.31 11.73
CA CYS A 10 -6.24 6.85 11.63
C CYS A 10 -5.40 6.42 10.43
N ALA A 11 -4.83 5.23 10.51
CA ALA A 11 -4.21 4.55 9.38
C ALA A 11 -4.64 3.08 9.43
N LEU A 12 -4.86 2.48 8.26
CA LEU A 12 -5.25 1.08 8.13
C LEU A 12 -4.08 0.29 7.53
N SER A 13 -3.82 -0.88 8.10
CA SER A 13 -2.78 -1.80 7.62
C SER A 13 -3.38 -3.18 7.42
N LEU A 14 -3.15 -3.75 6.25
CA LEU A 14 -3.56 -5.09 5.84
C LEU A 14 -2.31 -5.86 5.37
N ALA A 15 -2.22 -7.13 5.73
CA ALA A 15 -1.13 -8.01 5.32
C ALA A 15 -1.64 -9.44 5.19
N ASN A 16 -1.08 -10.18 4.24
CA ASN A 16 -1.32 -11.62 4.11
C ASN A 16 -0.48 -12.36 5.14
N LYS A 17 -1.08 -13.32 5.84
CA LYS A 17 -0.37 -14.16 6.81
C LYS A 17 -0.23 -15.57 6.25
N ARG A 18 0.98 -16.12 6.30
CA ARG A 18 1.28 -17.51 5.95
C ARG A 18 2.09 -18.20 7.04
N PHE A 19 2.07 -19.52 7.05
CA PHE A 19 3.00 -20.28 7.88
C PHE A 19 4.44 -20.11 7.37
N SER A 20 5.37 -20.02 8.31
CA SER A 20 6.80 -20.01 8.01
C SER A 20 7.20 -21.38 7.45
N GLN A 21 8.03 -21.36 6.40
CA GLN A 21 8.68 -22.55 5.87
C GLN A 21 9.99 -22.86 6.60
N ALA A 22 10.54 -21.88 7.33
CA ALA A 22 11.82 -21.98 8.04
C ALA A 22 11.65 -22.45 9.49
N GLU A 23 10.51 -22.16 10.11
CA GLU A 23 10.27 -22.45 11.53
C GLU A 23 8.85 -22.96 11.76
N LYS A 24 8.74 -24.14 12.36
CA LYS A 24 7.45 -24.79 12.60
C LYS A 24 6.63 -24.01 13.62
N GLY A 25 5.43 -23.59 13.23
CA GLY A 25 4.49 -22.87 14.10
C GLY A 25 4.64 -21.35 14.06
N ALA A 26 5.65 -20.81 13.37
CA ALA A 26 5.78 -19.38 13.14
C ALA A 26 4.85 -18.91 12.00
N ILE A 27 4.31 -17.70 12.12
CA ILE A 27 3.51 -17.03 11.08
C ILE A 27 4.32 -15.86 10.53
N VAL A 28 4.44 -15.80 9.21
CA VAL A 28 5.08 -14.70 8.48
C VAL A 28 3.97 -13.84 7.88
N ALA A 29 4.04 -12.52 8.10
CA ALA A 29 3.20 -11.54 7.42
C ALA A 29 3.96 -10.99 6.21
N GLU A 30 3.30 -10.96 5.06
CA GLU A 30 3.83 -10.52 3.77
C GLU A 30 2.82 -9.59 3.09
N ASP A 31 3.25 -8.91 2.03
CA ASP A 31 2.42 -8.00 1.23
C ASP A 31 1.67 -6.96 2.07
N PHE A 32 2.41 -6.20 2.89
CA PHE A 32 1.83 -5.12 3.68
C PHE A 32 1.29 -4.01 2.77
N ILE A 33 0.02 -3.69 2.94
CA ILE A 33 -0.63 -2.53 2.33
C ILE A 33 -1.04 -1.63 3.49
N ILE A 34 -0.50 -0.42 3.52
CA ILE A 34 -0.71 0.54 4.60
C ILE A 34 -1.19 1.85 3.99
N THR A 35 -2.30 2.39 4.50
CA THR A 35 -2.75 3.71 4.08
C THR A 35 -1.85 4.79 4.68
N GLY A 36 -1.77 5.94 4.02
CA GLY A 36 -1.35 7.16 4.71
C GLY A 36 -2.27 7.47 5.90
N TRP A 37 -1.84 8.37 6.78
CA TRP A 37 -2.69 8.90 7.83
C TRP A 37 -3.90 9.63 7.22
N ILE A 38 -5.09 9.29 7.69
CA ILE A 38 -6.36 9.88 7.30
C ILE A 38 -6.85 10.71 8.47
N ASP A 39 -7.14 11.99 8.21
CA ASP A 39 -7.84 12.84 9.17
C ASP A 39 -9.34 12.56 9.08
N LEU A 40 -9.92 12.02 10.15
CA LEU A 40 -11.35 11.69 10.23
C LEU A 40 -12.23 12.93 10.44
N VAL A 41 -11.67 14.08 10.79
CA VAL A 41 -12.41 15.34 10.93
C VAL A 41 -12.50 16.08 9.60
N ALA A 42 -11.44 16.01 8.79
CA ALA A 42 -11.36 16.66 7.49
C ALA A 42 -10.72 15.75 6.42
N PRO A 43 -11.35 14.60 6.08
CA PRO A 43 -10.83 13.72 5.05
C PRO A 43 -10.94 14.37 3.67
N THR A 44 -10.02 14.05 2.77
CA THR A 44 -10.17 14.40 1.35
C THR A 44 -11.38 13.67 0.76
N PRO A 45 -11.96 14.14 -0.37
CA PRO A 45 -13.10 13.46 -1.00
C PRO A 45 -12.84 11.98 -1.30
N THR A 46 -11.61 11.64 -1.71
CA THR A 46 -11.18 10.25 -1.96
C THR A 46 -11.09 9.44 -0.67
N GLN A 47 -10.58 10.01 0.42
CA GLN A 47 -10.52 9.36 1.73
C GLN A 47 -11.92 9.15 2.30
N GLN A 48 -12.82 10.13 2.16
CA GLN A 48 -14.21 10.00 2.58
C GLN A 48 -14.91 8.86 1.84
N ALA A 49 -14.80 8.83 0.51
CA ALA A 49 -15.38 7.75 -0.30
C ALA A 49 -14.82 6.36 0.09
N PHE A 50 -13.54 6.29 0.43
CA PHE A 50 -12.93 5.07 0.96
C PHE A 50 -13.54 4.68 2.33
N LEU A 51 -13.64 5.63 3.27
CA LEU A 51 -14.22 5.38 4.60
C LEU A 51 -15.68 4.93 4.50
N ASP A 52 -16.47 5.58 3.66
CA ASP A 52 -17.87 5.21 3.41
C ASP A 52 -17.95 3.81 2.82
N SER A 53 -17.03 3.45 1.91
CA SER A 53 -16.99 2.10 1.36
C SER A 53 -16.80 1.06 2.46
N LEU A 54 -16.02 1.32 3.52
CA LEU A 54 -15.73 0.36 4.59
C LEU A 54 -16.92 -0.01 5.48
N ALA A 55 -18.10 0.58 5.28
CA ALA A 55 -19.31 0.21 6.01
C ALA A 55 -19.53 -1.32 5.95
N VAL A 56 -19.61 -1.94 7.12
CA VAL A 56 -19.71 -3.42 7.23
C VAL A 56 -20.98 -3.94 6.56
N SER A 57 -22.04 -3.14 6.53
CA SER A 57 -23.30 -3.45 5.87
C SER A 57 -23.16 -3.63 4.35
N ASP A 58 -22.16 -2.99 3.74
CA ASP A 58 -21.93 -3.03 2.28
C ASP A 58 -20.86 -4.06 1.89
N LEU A 59 -20.38 -4.86 2.85
CA LEU A 59 -19.38 -5.89 2.63
C LEU A 59 -20.02 -7.25 2.37
N PRO A 60 -19.38 -8.12 1.57
CA PRO A 60 -19.87 -9.47 1.36
C PRO A 60 -19.82 -10.29 2.66
N HIS A 61 -20.97 -10.83 3.05
CA HIS A 61 -21.12 -11.72 4.20
C HIS A 61 -21.05 -13.21 3.83
N THR A 62 -20.67 -13.54 2.60
CA THR A 62 -20.67 -14.91 2.08
C THR A 62 -19.66 -15.81 2.80
N HIS A 63 -18.43 -15.33 2.98
CA HIS A 63 -17.37 -16.01 3.73
C HIS A 63 -16.23 -15.03 4.03
N PHE A 64 -15.41 -15.34 5.04
CA PHE A 64 -14.30 -14.48 5.48
C PHE A 64 -13.32 -14.11 4.35
N PHE A 65 -13.06 -15.02 3.42
CA PHE A 65 -12.18 -14.73 2.29
C PHE A 65 -12.74 -13.65 1.34
N ALA A 66 -14.07 -13.60 1.12
CA ALA A 66 -14.68 -12.58 0.26
C ALA A 66 -14.66 -11.21 0.95
N LEU A 67 -14.97 -11.20 2.25
CA LEU A 67 -14.87 -10.01 3.09
C LEU A 67 -13.45 -9.44 3.05
N TYR A 68 -12.45 -10.27 3.32
CA TYR A 68 -11.04 -9.90 3.28
C TYR A 68 -10.62 -9.38 1.89
N SER A 69 -11.00 -10.09 0.82
CA SER A 69 -10.65 -9.70 -0.54
C SER A 69 -11.19 -8.31 -0.91
N VAL A 70 -12.43 -8.00 -0.53
CA VAL A 70 -13.03 -6.68 -0.80
C VAL A 70 -12.36 -5.58 0.03
N LEU A 71 -12.00 -5.85 1.29
CA LEU A 71 -11.25 -4.89 2.11
C LEU A 71 -9.88 -4.58 1.50
N THR A 72 -9.17 -5.61 1.04
CA THR A 72 -7.90 -5.45 0.33
C THR A 72 -8.07 -4.66 -0.96
N ASP A 73 -9.09 -4.97 -1.77
CA ASP A 73 -9.38 -4.24 -3.01
C ASP A 73 -9.69 -2.76 -2.77
N ARG A 74 -10.41 -2.43 -1.69
CA ARG A 74 -10.69 -1.04 -1.30
C ARG A 74 -9.43 -0.29 -0.88
N LEU A 75 -8.55 -0.96 -0.14
CA LEU A 75 -7.26 -0.39 0.26
C LEU A 75 -6.37 -0.10 -0.95
N VAL A 76 -6.33 -1.04 -1.89
CA VAL A 76 -5.62 -0.94 -3.17
C VAL A 76 -6.19 0.19 -4.02
N ALA A 77 -7.51 0.36 -4.05
CA ALA A 77 -8.15 1.46 -4.77
C ALA A 77 -7.76 2.83 -4.20
N LEU A 78 -7.67 2.97 -2.88
CA LEU A 78 -7.19 4.20 -2.24
C LEU A 78 -5.73 4.48 -2.57
N ASP A 79 -4.87 3.46 -2.55
CA ASP A 79 -3.45 3.63 -2.86
C ASP A 79 -3.20 3.92 -4.35
N CYS A 80 -3.97 3.29 -5.25
CA CYS A 80 -4.06 3.68 -6.65
C CYS A 80 -4.37 5.18 -6.79
N ALA A 81 -5.42 5.65 -6.12
CA ALA A 81 -5.82 7.05 -6.20
C ALA A 81 -4.74 8.01 -5.67
N ARG A 82 -3.95 7.60 -4.68
CA ARG A 82 -2.77 8.35 -4.23
C ARG A 82 -1.70 8.44 -5.32
N LEU A 83 -1.45 7.35 -6.04
CA LEU A 83 -0.39 7.25 -7.06
C LEU A 83 -0.79 7.88 -8.41
N THR A 84 -2.04 7.76 -8.83
CA THR A 84 -2.52 8.16 -10.16
C THR A 84 -3.48 9.34 -10.17
N GLY A 85 -4.07 9.68 -9.01
CA GLY A 85 -5.13 10.69 -8.89
C GLY A 85 -6.53 10.22 -9.26
N GLU A 86 -6.70 8.98 -9.77
CA GLU A 86 -8.00 8.42 -10.14
C GLU A 86 -8.33 7.18 -9.28
N CYS A 87 -9.52 7.18 -8.68
CA CYS A 87 -10.04 6.02 -7.95
C CYS A 87 -11.03 5.25 -8.82
N ARG A 88 -10.73 3.98 -9.14
CA ARG A 88 -11.66 3.08 -9.85
C ARG A 88 -11.73 1.73 -9.16
N VAL A 89 -12.88 1.41 -8.58
CA VAL A 89 -13.18 0.06 -8.09
C VAL A 89 -13.43 -0.84 -9.30
N GLU A 90 -12.55 -1.80 -9.53
CA GLU A 90 -12.71 -2.73 -10.65
C GLU A 90 -13.51 -3.94 -10.21
N THR A 91 -14.64 -4.15 -10.88
CA THR A 91 -15.63 -5.19 -10.55
C THR A 91 -15.26 -6.58 -11.08
N LYS A 92 -14.24 -6.70 -11.93
CA LYS A 92 -13.78 -7.99 -12.46
C LYS A 92 -12.66 -8.56 -11.60
N ALA A 93 -12.91 -9.71 -10.96
CA ALA A 93 -11.97 -10.39 -10.06
C ALA A 93 -10.56 -10.57 -10.65
N THR A 94 -10.44 -10.96 -11.93
CA THR A 94 -9.14 -11.15 -12.61
C THR A 94 -8.35 -9.85 -12.73
N LYS A 95 -9.03 -8.73 -12.97
CA LYS A 95 -8.40 -7.42 -13.07
C LYS A 95 -8.10 -6.81 -11.69
N SER A 96 -8.93 -7.10 -10.69
CA SER A 96 -8.67 -6.77 -9.29
C SER A 96 -7.38 -7.46 -8.80
N GLN A 97 -7.20 -8.76 -9.09
CA GLN A 97 -5.97 -9.47 -8.76
C GLN A 97 -4.74 -8.89 -9.47
N LEU A 98 -4.82 -8.66 -10.78
CA LEU A 98 -3.72 -8.04 -11.54
C LEU A 98 -3.36 -6.65 -11.00
N ARG A 99 -4.35 -5.88 -10.54
CA ARG A 99 -4.12 -4.57 -9.91
C ARG A 99 -3.46 -4.71 -8.54
N ARG A 100 -3.88 -5.69 -7.74
CA ARG A 100 -3.23 -6.04 -6.46
C ARG A 100 -1.75 -6.38 -6.66
N ASP A 101 -1.44 -7.24 -7.63
CA ASP A 101 -0.06 -7.65 -7.92
C ASP A 101 0.80 -6.45 -8.36
N ARG A 102 0.23 -5.52 -9.13
CA ARG A 102 0.91 -4.28 -9.55
C ARG A 102 1.18 -3.33 -8.39
N ILE A 103 0.24 -3.15 -7.46
CA ILE A 103 0.45 -2.35 -6.26
C ILE A 103 1.51 -2.99 -5.34
N ALA A 104 1.46 -4.30 -5.15
CA ALA A 104 2.46 -5.02 -4.36
C ALA A 104 3.88 -4.79 -4.93
N ALA A 105 4.04 -4.86 -6.26
CA ALA A 105 5.30 -4.53 -6.92
C ALA A 105 5.73 -3.06 -6.72
N CYS A 106 4.78 -2.11 -6.76
CA CYS A 106 5.08 -0.71 -6.43
C CYS A 106 5.61 -0.55 -5.00
N HIS A 107 4.96 -1.19 -4.01
CA HIS A 107 5.42 -1.15 -2.63
C HIS A 107 6.80 -1.79 -2.43
N GLU A 108 7.09 -2.90 -3.12
CA GLU A 108 8.41 -3.51 -3.08
C GLU A 108 9.48 -2.54 -3.60
N PHE A 109 9.21 -1.84 -4.71
CA PHE A 109 10.12 -0.85 -5.26
C PHE A 109 10.28 0.36 -4.33
N GLU A 110 9.20 0.88 -3.74
CA GLU A 110 9.25 1.97 -2.75
C GLU A 110 10.11 1.57 -1.53
N SER A 111 9.93 0.35 -1.00
CA SER A 111 10.73 -0.17 0.12
C SER A 111 12.20 -0.27 -0.24
N ARG A 112 12.52 -0.84 -1.40
CA ARG A 112 13.92 -0.97 -1.87
C ARG A 112 14.58 0.40 -2.06
N ILE A 113 13.85 1.38 -2.61
CA ILE A 113 14.34 2.75 -2.74
C ILE A 113 14.61 3.36 -1.35
N ALA A 114 13.70 3.14 -0.38
CA ALA A 114 13.85 3.62 0.99
C ALA A 114 15.08 3.02 1.68
N ASP A 115 15.42 1.75 1.41
CA ASP A 115 16.60 1.07 1.94
C ASP A 115 17.91 1.54 1.27
N TYR A 116 17.88 1.83 -0.03
CA TYR A 116 19.07 2.30 -0.77
C TYR A 116 19.43 3.76 -0.44
N ARG A 117 18.46 4.62 -0.11
CA ARG A 117 18.71 6.03 0.25
C ARG A 117 19.68 6.23 1.43
N PRO A 118 19.54 5.56 2.59
CA PRO A 118 20.50 5.67 3.68
C PRO A 118 21.84 5.00 3.34
N ALA A 119 21.86 3.98 2.48
CA ALA A 119 23.10 3.34 2.04
C ALA A 119 23.98 4.31 1.23
N ILE A 120 23.40 5.18 0.39
CA ILE A 120 24.13 6.25 -0.30
C ILE A 120 24.79 7.22 0.69
N LYS A 121 24.06 7.64 1.73
CA LYS A 121 24.56 8.60 2.73
C LYS A 121 25.73 8.06 3.55
N LYS A 122 25.83 6.74 3.71
CA LYS A 122 26.86 6.06 4.49
C LYS A 122 28.05 5.58 3.65
N GLU A 123 27.89 5.45 2.33
CA GLU A 123 28.94 4.99 1.43
C GLU A 123 29.91 6.13 1.09
N THR A 124 31.22 5.89 1.20
CA THR A 124 32.26 6.90 0.97
C THR A 124 32.94 6.73 -0.39
N GLN A 125 32.80 5.56 -1.01
CA GLN A 125 33.38 5.29 -2.33
C GLN A 125 32.47 5.81 -3.45
N PHE A 126 32.95 6.81 -4.20
CA PHE A 126 32.23 7.45 -5.31
C PHE A 126 31.67 6.44 -6.33
N ASN A 127 32.46 5.44 -6.74
CA ASN A 127 32.03 4.42 -7.70
C ASN A 127 30.82 3.61 -7.20
N ARG A 128 30.76 3.32 -5.89
CA ARG A 128 29.62 2.62 -5.28
C ARG A 128 28.42 3.54 -5.12
N GLN A 129 28.62 4.82 -4.76
CA GLN A 129 27.54 5.81 -4.72
C GLN A 129 26.86 5.96 -6.09
N VAL A 130 27.63 6.04 -7.18
CA VAL A 130 27.09 6.11 -8.55
C VAL A 130 26.30 4.85 -8.88
N ARG A 131 26.82 3.66 -8.56
CA ARG A 131 26.10 2.38 -8.78
C ARG A 131 24.76 2.33 -8.06
N ILE A 132 24.72 2.69 -6.77
CA ILE A 132 23.48 2.69 -5.98
C ILE A 132 22.51 3.76 -6.52
N SER A 133 23.01 4.93 -6.92
CA SER A 133 22.20 6.00 -7.52
C SER A 133 21.54 5.55 -8.84
N THR A 134 22.26 4.81 -9.68
CA THR A 134 21.71 4.25 -10.92
C THR A 134 20.62 3.20 -10.63
N GLN A 135 20.81 2.36 -9.60
CA GLN A 135 19.80 1.39 -9.17
C GLN A 135 18.52 2.07 -8.66
N ILE A 136 18.64 3.15 -7.88
CA ILE A 136 17.48 3.95 -7.44
C ILE A 136 16.74 4.51 -8.65
N LYS A 137 17.44 5.12 -9.62
CA LYS A 137 16.81 5.66 -10.84
C LYS A 137 16.10 4.59 -11.66
N GLN A 138 16.66 3.37 -11.74
CA GLN A 138 16.01 2.25 -12.40
C GLN A 138 14.71 1.84 -11.69
N LEU A 139 14.72 1.75 -10.36
CA LEU A 139 13.54 1.42 -9.57
C LEU A 139 12.47 2.51 -9.66
N GLU A 140 12.84 3.79 -9.62
CA GLU A 140 11.94 4.92 -9.83
C GLU A 140 11.29 4.88 -11.23
N GLY A 141 12.07 4.51 -12.26
CA GLY A 141 11.56 4.31 -13.62
C GLY A 141 10.56 3.15 -13.72
N GLN A 142 10.86 2.00 -13.10
CA GLN A 142 9.96 0.86 -13.04
C GLN A 142 8.66 1.19 -12.31
N LEU A 143 8.74 1.92 -11.19
CA LEU A 143 7.57 2.41 -10.47
C LEU A 143 6.71 3.31 -11.36
N ALA A 144 7.30 4.26 -12.08
CA ALA A 144 6.57 5.13 -13.00
C ALA A 144 5.93 4.39 -14.19
N GLU A 145 6.53 3.30 -14.66
CA GLU A 145 5.93 2.47 -15.72
C GLU A 145 4.76 1.62 -15.21
N ILE A 146 4.86 1.08 -14.00
CA ILE A 146 3.79 0.29 -13.39
C ILE A 146 2.63 1.19 -12.98
N SER A 147 2.91 2.38 -12.43
CA SER A 147 1.86 3.33 -12.03
C SER A 147 0.99 3.78 -13.20
N LYS A 148 1.57 3.95 -14.40
CA LYS A 148 0.82 4.22 -15.64
C LYS A 148 -0.11 3.08 -16.08
N LYS A 149 0.11 1.87 -15.58
CA LYS A 149 -0.66 0.66 -15.92
C LYS A 149 -1.69 0.32 -14.83
N LEU A 150 -1.74 1.04 -13.72
CA LEU A 150 -2.73 0.85 -12.64
C LEU A 150 -4.10 1.39 -13.04
#